data_AF-A0A8C8YIJ1-F1
#
_entry.id   AF-A0A8C8YIJ1-F1
#
_cell.length_a   1.000
_cell.length_b   1.000
_cell.length_c   1.000
_cell.angle_alpha   90.00
_cell.angle_beta   90.00
_cell.angle_gamma   90.00
#
_symmetry.space_group_name_H-M   'P 1'
#
loop_
_entity.id
_entity.type
_entity.pdbx_description
1 polymer ?
#
loop_
_entity_poly.entity_id
_entity_poly.type
_entity_poly.pdbx_seq_one_letter_code
_entity_poly.pdbx_strand_id
1 'polypeptide(L)' 'MGAHLVRRYLGDSSVEPDPLRMPTFPPHYGFPERKERGEAQCAGAAAQKGHVRRTPVPMSQLFL' A
#
# COMPACT_ATOMS: atom_id res chain seq x y z
N MET A 1 1.86 -18.17 2.04
CA MET A 1 2.18 -16.72 2.17
C MET A 1 2.97 -16.52 3.46
N GLY A 2 4.05 -15.73 3.47
CA GLY A 2 4.81 -15.39 4.71
C GLY A 2 6.17 -16.06 4.92
N ALA A 3 6.67 -16.90 3.99
CA ALA A 3 7.95 -17.60 4.17
C ALA A 3 9.16 -16.68 4.41
N HIS A 4 9.14 -15.45 3.90
CA HIS A 4 10.19 -14.45 4.13
C HIS A 4 10.34 -14.08 5.61
N LEU A 5 9.27 -14.20 6.42
CA LEU A 5 9.34 -13.94 7.86
C LEU A 5 10.19 -15.00 8.55
N VAL A 6 10.03 -16.28 8.17
CA VAL A 6 10.89 -17.38 8.66
C VAL A 6 12.34 -17.12 8.27
N ARG A 7 12.60 -16.73 7.01
CA ARG A 7 13.98 -16.44 6.56
C ARG A 7 14.60 -15.26 7.31
N ARG A 8 13.82 -14.22 7.63
CA ARG A 8 14.32 -13.03 8.33
C ARG A 8 14.53 -13.24 9.82
N TYR A 9 13.61 -13.94 10.49
CA TYR A 9 13.62 -14.07 11.95
C TYR A 9 14.27 -15.35 12.45
N LEU A 10 14.23 -16.42 11.66
CA LEU A 10 14.85 -17.71 11.98
C LEU A 10 16.08 -18.02 11.11
N GLY A 11 16.31 -17.27 10.03
CA GLY A 11 17.51 -17.34 9.19
C GLY A 11 18.44 -16.14 9.40
N ASP A 12 19.35 -15.93 8.45
CA ASP A 12 20.31 -14.83 8.49
C ASP A 12 19.65 -13.50 8.08
N SER A 13 19.55 -12.58 9.05
CA SER A 13 18.92 -11.28 8.88
C SER A 13 19.78 -10.27 8.11
N SER A 14 21.06 -10.55 7.87
CA SER A 14 21.93 -9.69 7.06
C SER A 14 21.58 -9.71 5.57
N VAL A 15 20.97 -10.81 5.11
CA VAL A 15 20.58 -11.03 3.71
C VAL A 15 19.17 -10.50 3.44
N GLU A 16 18.27 -10.61 4.42
CA GLU A 16 16.88 -10.15 4.28
C GLU A 16 16.76 -8.64 4.54
N PRO A 17 16.22 -7.85 3.59
CA PRO A 17 16.26 -6.40 3.67
C PRO A 17 15.38 -5.84 4.80
N ASP A 18 15.84 -4.74 5.40
CA ASP A 18 15.07 -4.00 6.39
C ASP A 18 13.93 -3.19 5.71
N PRO A 19 12.65 -3.49 5.99
CA PRO A 19 11.51 -2.84 5.35
C PRO A 19 11.40 -1.35 5.68
N LEU A 20 12.01 -0.88 6.78
CA LEU A 20 12.00 0.54 7.12
C LEU A 20 13.08 1.36 6.41
N ARG A 21 14.08 0.69 5.81
CA ARG A 21 15.28 1.34 5.25
C ARG A 21 15.54 1.00 3.80
N MET A 22 14.56 0.43 3.11
CA MET A 22 14.63 0.16 1.68
C MET A 22 14.15 1.38 0.85
N PRO A 23 14.67 1.57 -0.38
CA PRO A 23 15.70 0.78 -1.05
C PRO A 23 17.13 1.10 -0.56
N THR A 24 17.97 0.07 -0.42
CA THR A 24 19.39 0.22 -0.04
C THR A 24 20.35 0.31 -1.24
N PHE A 25 19.95 -0.24 -2.40
CA PHE A 25 20.71 -0.15 -3.64
C PHE A 25 20.25 1.04 -4.49
N PRO A 26 21.16 1.66 -5.27
CA PRO A 26 20.79 2.74 -6.20
C PRO A 26 19.77 2.27 -7.24
N PRO A 27 18.80 3.12 -7.64
CA PRO A 27 17.75 2.72 -8.57
C PRO A 27 18.25 2.41 -10.00
N HIS A 28 19.44 2.89 -10.37
CA HIS A 28 20.07 2.63 -11.67
C HIS A 28 21.07 1.46 -11.63
N TYR A 29 21.24 0.79 -10.49
CA TYR A 29 22.17 -0.33 -10.36
C TYR A 29 21.72 -1.49 -11.26
N GLY A 30 22.48 -1.77 -12.32
CA GLY A 30 22.14 -2.76 -13.35
C GLY A 30 21.17 -2.27 -14.43
N PHE A 31 20.76 -1.00 -14.41
CA PHE A 31 19.78 -0.44 -15.36
C PHE A 31 20.25 0.92 -15.93
N PRO A 32 21.01 0.94 -17.03
CA PRO A 32 21.57 2.17 -17.59
C PRO A 32 20.50 3.19 -18.05
N GLU A 33 19.33 2.74 -18.51
CA GLU A 33 18.23 3.59 -18.98
C GLU A 33 16.90 3.28 -18.27
N ARG A 34 16.91 3.28 -16.93
CA ARG A 34 15.67 3.10 -16.17
C ARG A 34 14.74 4.31 -16.34
N LYS A 35 13.63 4.11 -17.06
CA LYS A 35 12.56 5.11 -17.21
C LYS A 35 11.80 5.32 -15.90
N GLU A 36 11.34 6.54 -15.66
CA GLU A 36 10.49 6.85 -14.51
C GLU A 36 9.11 6.22 -14.64
N ARG A 37 8.42 6.05 -13.49
CA ARG A 37 7.03 5.64 -13.50
C ARG A 37 6.20 6.84 -13.99
N GLY A 38 5.31 6.60 -14.95
CA GLY A 38 4.31 7.60 -15.34
C GLY A 38 3.40 8.00 -14.17
N GLU A 39 2.62 9.06 -14.38
CA GLU A 39 1.73 9.61 -13.35
C GLU A 39 0.81 8.55 -12.72
N ALA A 40 0.62 8.63 -11.41
CA ALA A 40 -0.22 7.69 -10.68
C ALA A 40 -1.70 7.87 -11.06
N GLN A 41 -2.31 6.80 -11.54
CA GLN A 41 -3.70 6.75 -12.00
C GLN A 41 -4.76 7.11 -10.93
N CYS A 42 -4.36 7.29 -9.67
CA CYS A 42 -5.27 7.47 -8.53
C CYS A 42 -4.98 8.72 -7.68
N ALA A 43 -4.27 9.72 -8.21
CA ALA A 43 -3.92 10.92 -7.42
C ALA A 43 -5.11 11.84 -7.08
N GLY A 44 -6.34 11.54 -7.52
CA GLY A 44 -7.55 12.33 -7.30
C GLY A 44 -8.45 11.92 -6.12
N ALA A 45 -8.14 10.85 -5.36
CA ALA A 45 -9.04 10.32 -4.34
C ALA A 45 -8.66 10.68 -2.88
N ALA A 46 -7.76 11.63 -2.67
CA ALA A 46 -7.32 12.04 -1.33
C ALA A 46 -8.06 13.29 -0.82
N ALA A 47 -9.40 13.34 -0.89
CA ALA A 47 -10.19 14.30 -0.11
C ALA A 47 -11.70 13.97 -0.14
N GLN A 48 -12.14 13.08 0.76
CA GLN A 48 -13.50 13.16 1.27
C GLN A 48 -13.56 12.62 2.71
N LYS A 49 -13.22 13.48 3.69
CA LYS A 49 -13.75 13.33 5.05
C LYS A 49 -15.23 13.77 5.03
N GLY A 50 -16.06 12.99 4.36
CA GLY A 50 -17.50 13.14 4.36
C GLY A 50 -18.09 12.37 5.53
N HIS A 51 -18.46 13.08 6.58
CA HIS A 51 -19.29 12.60 7.68
C HIS A 51 -20.52 11.86 7.11
N VAL A 52 -20.57 10.53 7.28
CA VAL A 52 -21.76 9.73 6.93
C VAL A 52 -22.88 10.13 7.89
N ARG A 53 -23.73 11.07 7.47
CA ARG A 53 -25.03 11.23 8.12
C ARG A 53 -25.84 9.99 7.80
N ARG A 54 -25.91 9.04 8.74
CA ARG A 54 -26.96 8.03 8.72
C ARG A 54 -28.28 8.76 8.90
N THR A 55 -28.98 9.06 7.81
CA THR A 55 -30.38 9.46 7.91
C THR A 55 -31.16 8.24 8.39
N PRO A 56 -31.95 8.32 9.48
CA PRO A 56 -32.81 7.21 9.85
C PRO A 56 -33.85 7.01 8.75
N VAL A 57 -33.99 5.76 8.27
CA VAL A 57 -35.09 5.39 7.37
C VAL A 57 -36.39 5.51 8.17
N PRO A 58 -37.41 6.25 7.71
CA PRO A 58 -38.69 6.28 8.40
C PRO A 58 -39.34 4.89 8.33
N MET A 59 -39.86 4.42 9.47
CA MET A 59 -40.51 3.10 9.64
C MET A 59 -41.65 2.83 8.65
N SER A 60 -42.16 3.85 7.96
CA SER A 60 -43.18 3.71 6.91
C SER A 60 -42.68 3.05 5.62
N GLN A 61 -41.36 2.91 5.42
CA GLN A 61 -40.79 2.32 4.21
C GLN A 61 -40.31 0.87 4.37
N LEU A 62 -40.59 0.21 5.50
CA LEU A 62 -40.16 -1.17 5.76
C LEU A 62 -41.17 -2.25 5.33
N PHE A 63 -42.28 -1.86 4.71
CA PHE A 63 -43.36 -2.77 4.28
C PHE A 63 -43.71 -2.58 2.80
N LEU A 64 -42.78 -2.95 1.92
CA LEU A 64 -43.08 -3.42 0.55
C LEU A 64 -42.18 -4.61 0.23
#